data_AF-A0A816D9Z0-F1
#
_entry.id   AF-A0A816D9Z0-F1
#
_cell.length_a   1.000
_cell.length_b   1.000
_cell.length_c   1.000
_cell.angle_alpha   90.00
_cell.angle_beta   90.00
_cell.angle_gamma   90.00
#
_symmetry.space_group_name_H-M   'P 1'
#
loop_
_entity.id
_entity.type
_entity.pdbx_description
1 polymer ?
#
loop_
_entity_poly.entity_id
_entity_poly.type
_entity_poly.pdbx_seq_one_letter_code
_entity_poly.pdbx_strand_id
1 'polypeptide(L)'
;MDAAIDQYAPTETHNDTPTVSLSLPYGLHPSCLHMHVRSGSNTKHIVQFVIRQLISSDQNSTNIEQVTWNAFGDGISKAIACAEMTKRRSH
;
A
#
# COMPACT_ATOMS: atom_id res chain seq x y z
N MET A 1 19.89 -53.85 20.59
CA MET A 1 18.63 -53.80 19.83
C MET A 1 18.02 -52.45 20.12
N ASP A 2 18.47 -51.47 19.34
CA ASP A 2 17.95 -50.12 19.29
C ASP A 2 16.57 -50.11 18.64
N ALA A 3 15.63 -49.46 19.29
CA ALA A 3 14.41 -48.96 18.67
C ALA A 3 14.17 -47.56 19.22
N ALA A 4 14.76 -46.57 18.55
CA ALA A 4 14.45 -45.16 18.76
C ALA A 4 13.00 -44.90 18.34
N ILE A 5 12.20 -44.36 19.26
CA ILE A 5 10.86 -43.87 18.98
C ILE A 5 11.03 -42.44 18.49
N ASP A 6 10.84 -42.27 17.18
CA ASP A 6 10.83 -40.98 16.52
C ASP A 6 9.40 -40.40 16.50
N GLN A 7 9.34 -39.07 16.46
CA GLN A 7 8.22 -38.21 16.06
C GLN A 7 6.99 -38.08 16.98
N TYR A 8 6.84 -36.90 17.61
CA TYR A 8 6.00 -35.82 17.04
C TYR A 8 6.17 -34.54 17.89
N ALA A 9 7.05 -33.63 17.47
CA ALA A 9 7.03 -32.25 17.96
C ALA A 9 6.02 -31.47 17.09
N PRO A 10 5.02 -30.77 17.66
CA PRO A 10 4.13 -29.96 16.84
C PRO A 10 4.92 -28.78 16.27
N THR A 11 5.04 -28.77 14.95
CA THR A 11 5.59 -27.70 14.12
C THR A 11 4.96 -26.36 14.44
N GLU A 12 5.83 -25.36 14.54
CA GLU A 12 5.57 -23.93 14.71
C GLU A 12 4.35 -23.49 13.89
N THR A 13 3.29 -23.07 14.58
CA THR A 13 2.23 -22.28 13.97
C THR A 13 2.79 -20.89 13.68
N HIS A 14 3.29 -20.70 12.46
CA HIS A 14 3.50 -19.36 11.89
C HIS A 14 2.12 -18.72 11.73
N ASN A 15 1.65 -18.09 12.81
CA ASN A 15 0.43 -17.29 12.82
C ASN A 15 0.70 -16.02 12.00
N ASP A 16 0.64 -16.14 10.67
CA ASP A 16 0.45 -15.01 9.75
C ASP A 16 -0.95 -14.43 9.92
N THR A 17 -1.27 -14.02 11.16
CA THR A 17 -2.41 -13.17 11.40
C THR A 17 -2.02 -11.83 10.76
N PRO A 18 -2.73 -11.33 9.74
CA PRO A 18 -2.45 -10.00 9.25
C PRO A 18 -2.67 -9.04 10.41
N THR A 19 -1.59 -8.45 10.91
CA THR A 19 -1.65 -7.38 11.91
C THR A 19 -2.34 -6.19 11.26
N VAL A 20 -3.67 -6.12 11.39
CA VAL A 20 -4.44 -4.93 11.02
C VAL A 20 -4.35 -3.96 12.20
N SER A 21 -3.20 -3.30 12.31
CA SER A 21 -3.06 -2.16 13.22
C SER A 21 -3.86 -0.99 12.66
N LEU A 22 -5.07 -0.79 13.18
CA LEU A 22 -5.85 0.44 13.02
C LEU A 22 -5.19 1.55 13.85
N SER A 23 -4.04 2.03 13.37
CA SER A 23 -3.46 3.27 13.85
C SER A 23 -3.50 4.27 12.70
N LEU A 24 -4.31 5.31 12.81
CA LEU A 24 -3.99 6.60 12.21
C LEU A 24 -3.80 7.63 13.33
N PRO A 25 -2.62 7.70 13.99
CA PRO A 25 -2.36 8.80 14.92
C PRO A 25 -1.06 9.57 14.65
N TYR A 26 -0.31 9.30 13.57
CA TYR A 26 1.02 9.91 13.39
C TYR A 26 1.27 10.32 11.93
N GLY A 27 1.73 11.56 11.77
CA GLY A 27 1.99 12.20 10.49
C GLY A 27 2.82 11.30 9.59
N LEU A 28 2.23 10.91 8.46
CA LEU A 28 2.98 10.23 7.42
C LEU A 28 4.15 11.15 7.01
N HIS A 29 5.27 10.51 6.68
CA HIS A 29 6.50 11.21 6.31
C HIS A 29 6.20 12.23 5.19
N PRO A 30 6.85 13.40 5.15
CA PRO A 30 6.61 14.40 4.10
C PRO A 30 6.78 13.90 2.66
N SER A 31 7.52 12.79 2.45
CA SER A 31 7.63 12.10 1.15
C SER A 31 6.44 11.20 0.80
N CYS A 32 5.39 11.15 1.63
CA CYS A 32 4.20 10.36 1.40
C CYS A 32 3.05 11.24 0.87
N LEU A 33 2.62 10.96 -0.35
CA LEU A 33 1.46 11.60 -0.97
C LEU A 33 0.16 10.89 -0.56
N HIS A 34 -0.77 11.62 0.05
CA HIS A 34 -2.07 11.09 0.46
C HIS A 34 -3.16 11.37 -0.57
N MET A 35 -3.76 10.32 -1.11
CA MET A 35 -4.82 10.43 -2.11
C MET A 35 -6.13 9.90 -1.55
N HIS A 36 -7.14 10.76 -1.48
CA HIS A 36 -8.49 10.36 -1.14
C HIS A 36 -9.35 10.18 -2.39
N VAL A 37 -9.79 8.95 -2.65
CA VAL A 37 -10.54 8.58 -3.85
C VAL A 37 -12.02 8.44 -3.50
N ARG A 38 -12.84 9.24 -4.18
CA ARG A 38 -14.30 9.27 -4.03
C ARG A 38 -14.98 8.64 -5.25
N SER A 39 -16.25 8.31 -5.14
CA SER A 39 -17.06 7.79 -6.27
C SER A 39 -17.05 8.72 -7.49
N GLY A 40 -17.01 10.04 -7.31
CA GLY A 40 -16.91 11.02 -8.40
C GLY A 40 -15.49 11.27 -8.94
N SER A 41 -14.45 10.66 -8.35
CA SER A 41 -13.07 10.90 -8.74
C SER A 41 -12.78 10.46 -10.19
N ASN A 42 -12.08 11.32 -10.93
CA ASN A 42 -11.55 10.99 -12.25
C ASN A 42 -10.22 10.24 -12.10
N THR A 43 -10.30 8.92 -12.23
CA THR A 43 -9.20 7.99 -12.07
C THR A 43 -8.00 8.28 -12.98
N LYS A 44 -8.21 8.68 -14.24
CA LYS A 44 -7.12 8.98 -15.18
C LYS A 44 -6.32 10.20 -14.73
N HIS A 45 -7.03 11.26 -14.34
CA HIS A 45 -6.39 12.50 -13.86
C HIS A 45 -5.58 12.22 -12.59
N ILE A 46 -6.20 11.55 -11.61
CA ILE A 46 -5.55 11.22 -10.34
C ILE A 46 -4.26 10.42 -10.55
N VAL A 47 -4.31 9.37 -11.38
CA VAL A 47 -3.12 8.55 -11.67
C VAL A 47 -2.03 9.37 -12.38
N GLN A 48 -2.40 10.22 -13.35
CA GLN A 48 -1.43 11.09 -14.02
C GLN A 48 -0.75 12.07 -13.06
N PHE A 49 -1.51 12.65 -12.13
CA PHE A 49 -0.97 13.53 -11.10
C PHE A 49 0.03 12.79 -10.21
N VAL A 50 -0.35 11.62 -9.70
CA VAL A 50 0.51 10.82 -8.82
C VAL A 50 1.80 10.38 -9.52
N ILE A 51 1.73 9.94 -10.77
CA ILE A 51 2.92 9.54 -11.54
C ILE A 51 3.87 10.73 -11.71
N ARG A 52 3.35 11.93 -12.00
CA ARG A 52 4.19 13.12 -12.10
C ARG A 52 4.91 13.41 -10.78
N GLN A 53 4.23 13.28 -9.65
CA GLN A 53 4.84 13.49 -8.33
C GLN A 53 5.93 12.45 -8.02
N LEU A 54 5.73 11.17 -8.41
CA LEU A 54 6.71 10.10 -8.20
C LEU A 54 7.93 10.22 -9.12
N ILE A 55 7.77 10.71 -10.34
CA ILE A 55 8.88 10.84 -11.32
C ILE A 55 9.62 12.17 -11.17
N SER A 56 8.92 13.21 -10.71
CA SER A 56 9.47 14.55 -10.64
C SER A 56 10.58 14.63 -9.60
N SER A 57 11.83 14.62 -10.06
CA SER A 57 13.02 14.92 -9.25
C SER A 57 13.26 16.43 -9.17
N ASP A 58 12.20 17.21 -8.98
CA ASP A 58 12.32 18.67 -8.90
C ASP A 58 13.06 19.02 -7.61
N GLN A 59 14.26 19.60 -7.74
CA GLN A 59 15.24 19.83 -6.67
C GLN A 59 14.69 20.69 -5.51
N ASN A 60 13.57 21.39 -5.74
CA ASN A 60 12.90 22.24 -4.75
C ASN A 60 11.65 21.61 -4.12
N SER A 61 11.23 20.42 -4.55
CA SER A 61 10.07 19.73 -4.00
C SER A 61 10.50 18.54 -3.14
N THR A 62 9.74 18.26 -2.08
CA THR A 62 9.93 17.03 -1.31
C THR A 62 9.75 15.84 -2.26
N ASN A 63 10.83 15.08 -2.46
CA ASN A 63 10.79 13.89 -3.30
C ASN A 63 9.72 12.93 -2.75
N ILE A 64 8.71 12.61 -3.55
CA ILE A 64 7.63 11.72 -3.14
C ILE A 64 8.08 10.28 -3.39
N GLU A 65 8.16 9.51 -2.32
CA GLU A 65 8.63 8.11 -2.36
C GLU A 65 7.47 7.13 -2.15
N GLN A 66 6.37 7.60 -1.57
CA GLN A 66 5.24 6.77 -1.19
C GLN A 66 3.92 7.43 -1.57
N VAL A 67 2.92 6.61 -1.90
CA VAL A 67 1.55 7.06 -2.14
C VAL A 67 0.60 6.21 -1.31
N THR A 68 -0.31 6.84 -0.58
CA THR A 68 -1.41 6.16 0.11
C THR A 68 -2.74 6.44 -0.57
N TRP A 69 -3.53 5.38 -0.75
CA TRP A 69 -4.86 5.46 -1.38
C TRP A 69 -5.92 5.20 -0.33
N ASN A 70 -6.67 6.24 0.03
CA ASN A 70 -7.76 6.17 0.99
C ASN A 70 -9.09 6.26 0.26
N ALA A 71 -10.04 5.40 0.61
CA ALA A 71 -11.39 5.43 0.07
C ALA A 71 -12.38 4.75 1.02
N PHE A 72 -13.66 5.02 0.80
CA PHE A 72 -14.77 4.39 1.51
C PHE A 72 -15.92 4.10 0.55
N GLY A 73 -16.75 3.10 0.89
CA GLY A 73 -17.91 2.70 0.09
C GLY A 73 -17.56 2.45 -1.38
N ASP A 74 -18.36 3.02 -2.28
CA ASP A 74 -18.22 2.86 -3.74
C ASP A 74 -16.90 3.42 -4.32
N GLY A 75 -16.15 4.20 -3.53
CA GLY A 75 -14.83 4.70 -3.92
C GLY A 75 -13.72 3.63 -3.86
N ILE A 76 -13.93 2.54 -3.11
CA ILE A 76 -12.89 1.54 -2.83
C ILE A 76 -12.38 0.87 -4.12
N SER A 77 -13.29 0.40 -4.99
CA SER A 77 -12.91 -0.23 -6.26
C SER A 77 -12.09 0.71 -7.15
N LYS A 78 -12.39 2.02 -7.12
CA LYS A 78 -11.60 3.03 -7.84
C LYS A 78 -10.23 3.24 -7.23
N ALA A 79 -10.11 3.26 -5.91
CA ALA A 79 -8.82 3.38 -5.23
C ALA A 79 -7.89 2.22 -5.57
N ILE A 80 -8.43 0.99 -5.57
CA ILE A 80 -7.69 -0.21 -6.00
C ILE A 80 -7.23 -0.06 -7.46
N ALA A 81 -8.13 0.36 -8.36
CA ALA A 81 -7.78 0.58 -9.75
C ALA A 81 -6.68 1.65 -9.92
N CYS A 82 -6.76 2.77 -9.18
CA CYS A 82 -5.73 3.80 -9.16
C CYS A 82 -4.37 3.22 -8.75
N ALA A 83 -4.30 2.47 -7.65
CA ALA A 83 -3.07 1.85 -7.17
C ALA A 83 -2.46 0.90 -8.23
N GLU A 84 -3.29 0.06 -8.84
CA GLU A 84 -2.87 -0.87 -9.89
C GLU A 84 -2.32 -0.15 -11.13
N MET A 85 -2.96 0.92 -11.58
CA MET A 85 -2.48 1.69 -12.73
C MET A 85 -1.22 2.49 -12.44
N THR A 86 -1.09 3.04 -11.23
CA THR A 86 0.13 3.74 -10.82
C THR A 86 1.31 2.77 -10.83
N LYS A 87 1.16 1.59 -10.21
CA LYS A 87 2.19 0.53 -10.20
C LYS A 87 2.67 0.16 -11.61
N ARG A 88 1.76 0.05 -12.58
CA ARG A 88 2.09 -0.30 -13.98
C ARG A 88 2.82 0.80 -14.76
N ARG A 89 2.80 2.04 -14.26
CA ARG A 89 3.34 3.21 -14.98
C ARG A 89 4.51 3.87 -14.25
N SER A 90 4.78 3.46 -13.02
CA SER A 90 5.92 3.92 -12.21
C SER A 90 7.14 3.00 -12.32
N HIS A 91 7.02 1.86 -12.99
CA HIS A 91 8.11 1.01 -13.48
C HIS A 91 8.31 1.24 -14.97
#